data_AF-A0A7Y2ZGQ8-F1
#
_entry.id   AF-A0A7Y2ZGQ8-F1
#
_cell.length_a   1.000
_cell.length_b   1.000
_cell.length_c   1.000
_cell.angle_alpha   90.00
_cell.angle_beta   90.00
_cell.angle_gamma   90.00
#
_symmetry.space_group_name_H-M   'P 1'
#
loop_
_entity.id
_entity.type
_entity.pdbx_description
1 polymer ?
#
loop_
_entity_poly.entity_id
_entity_poly.type
_entity_poly.pdbx_seq_one_letter_code
_entity_poly.pdbx_strand_id
1 'polypeptide(L)'
;MVGNRGADREAGPSDPQVAMDYRLRALEKEATRQGGAVRWGGDPAQTQGPAAVPPAVGERRTFQVFRSVGNFTEVTAEARYVGERAALFVDEDAPSSGLTQADLQLFSDRFDDFIHPTVTSAYGSESDLDANERVVILFSPAVNALTPRGATGFVGGFFFGIDLVPETEGSNGGEVFYTLVPDPDGTFSDPRSKDAILDVVPGILAHEFQHMVHFNQRVLLLGAEANEALWLSEGLAQYAEELVAREYADAGDPAGEELFRDGARERSRRYLTEPEMVSVVISTGQGTLEERGGGFLHVMYLADRFGDAIVERLGRTTRIGVDNVEAETGNQWPTLLSDWWAAVRLDETGVESAPTEYPGVDLRSYLQDPFPLEPDALSADGFERSGSLPSSSVAYFEVVPPAGGSLTVRIGGAGGGVIPPQAGLQIRVIRVQ
;
A
#
# COMPACT_ATOMS: atom_id res chain seq x y z
N MET A 1 -25.03 5.76 -30.30
CA MET A 1 -25.58 5.56 -28.94
C MET A 1 -24.94 4.31 -28.37
N VAL A 2 -23.85 4.49 -27.62
CA VAL A 2 -23.20 3.43 -26.82
C VAL A 2 -23.43 3.86 -25.37
N GLY A 3 -23.83 2.90 -24.54
CA GLY A 3 -24.44 3.12 -23.23
C GLY A 3 -23.62 3.96 -22.25
N ASN A 4 -24.36 4.68 -21.41
CA ASN A 4 -23.87 5.47 -20.29
C ASN A 4 -23.23 4.54 -19.25
N ARG A 5 -21.89 4.37 -19.24
CA ARG A 5 -21.14 3.63 -18.20
C ARG A 5 -20.97 4.44 -16.90
N GLY A 6 -21.96 5.24 -16.52
CA GLY A 6 -21.84 6.23 -15.44
C GLY A 6 -22.94 6.18 -14.38
N ALA A 7 -23.78 5.16 -14.37
CA ALA A 7 -24.85 5.04 -13.38
C ALA A 7 -24.45 4.09 -12.25
N ASP A 8 -24.24 4.67 -11.06
CA ASP A 8 -24.34 4.08 -9.73
C ASP A 8 -23.89 2.61 -9.60
N ARG A 9 -22.58 2.37 -9.53
CA ARG A 9 -22.12 1.21 -8.75
C ARG A 9 -22.42 1.52 -7.29
N GLU A 10 -23.42 0.86 -6.71
CA GLU A 10 -23.43 0.64 -5.26
C GLU A 10 -22.05 0.07 -4.91
N ALA A 11 -21.31 0.75 -4.03
CA ALA A 11 -20.07 0.22 -3.52
C ALA A 11 -20.38 -1.16 -2.95
N GLY A 12 -19.84 -2.22 -3.56
CA GLY A 12 -19.91 -3.56 -2.99
C GLY A 12 -19.39 -3.55 -1.55
N PRO A 13 -19.64 -4.61 -0.76
CA PRO A 13 -19.08 -4.70 0.57
C PRO A 13 -17.56 -4.42 0.49
N SER A 14 -17.10 -3.43 1.25
CA SER A 14 -15.70 -3.03 1.29
C SER A 14 -14.84 -4.24 1.63
N ASP A 15 -13.72 -4.39 0.93
CA ASP A 15 -12.72 -5.41 1.29
C ASP A 15 -12.38 -5.32 2.79
N PRO A 16 -12.37 -6.44 3.54
CA PRO A 16 -12.14 -6.41 4.98
C PRO A 16 -10.80 -5.78 5.40
N GLN A 17 -9.72 -6.02 4.66
CA GLN A 17 -8.41 -5.39 4.96
C GLN A 17 -8.50 -3.89 4.76
N VAL A 18 -9.03 -3.45 3.61
CA VAL A 18 -9.21 -2.02 3.31
C VAL A 18 -10.03 -1.31 4.39
N ALA A 19 -11.09 -1.96 4.87
CA ALA A 19 -11.92 -1.41 5.93
C ALA A 19 -11.22 -1.37 7.30
N MET A 20 -10.33 -2.34 7.58
CA MET A 20 -9.50 -2.40 8.76
C MET A 20 -8.46 -1.25 8.75
N ASP A 21 -7.67 -1.15 7.68
CA ASP A 21 -6.62 -0.12 7.55
C ASP A 21 -7.19 1.27 7.73
N TYR A 22 -8.31 1.57 7.07
CA TYR A 22 -8.97 2.85 7.20
C TYR A 22 -9.33 3.20 8.66
N ARG A 23 -9.79 2.21 9.46
CA ARG A 23 -10.11 2.42 10.87
C ARG A 23 -8.84 2.67 11.69
N LEU A 24 -7.77 1.91 11.45
CA LEU A 24 -6.49 2.08 12.13
C LEU A 24 -5.90 3.47 11.86
N ARG A 25 -5.81 3.88 10.59
CA ARG A 25 -5.29 5.21 10.21
C ARG A 25 -6.13 6.35 10.77
N ALA A 26 -7.45 6.17 10.88
CA ALA A 26 -8.33 7.16 11.51
C ALA A 26 -8.06 7.32 13.02
N LEU A 27 -7.81 6.21 13.73
CA LEU A 27 -7.47 6.22 15.16
C LEU A 27 -6.09 6.86 15.41
N GLU A 28 -5.10 6.49 14.61
CA GLU A 28 -3.75 7.06 14.69
C GLU A 28 -3.76 8.57 14.48
N LYS A 29 -4.54 9.05 13.49
CA LYS A 29 -4.73 10.48 13.25
C LYS A 29 -5.36 11.20 14.45
N GLU A 30 -6.33 10.57 15.11
CA GLU A 30 -6.96 11.16 16.29
C GLU A 30 -6.00 11.18 17.49
N ALA A 31 -5.28 10.08 17.75
CA ALA A 31 -4.30 9.99 18.82
C ALA A 31 -3.17 11.01 18.65
N THR A 32 -2.68 11.20 17.41
CA THR A 32 -1.64 12.18 17.10
C THR A 32 -2.10 13.62 17.36
N ARG A 33 -3.38 13.93 17.11
CA ARG A 33 -3.99 15.25 17.37
C ARG A 33 -4.23 15.51 18.86
N GLN A 34 -4.73 14.52 19.58
CA GLN A 34 -5.03 14.63 21.01
C GLN A 34 -3.76 14.63 21.87
N GLY A 35 -2.73 13.89 21.46
CA GLY A 35 -1.43 13.83 22.11
C GLY A 35 -0.57 15.08 21.93
N GLY A 36 -1.01 16.04 21.10
CA GLY A 36 -0.34 17.32 20.84
C GLY A 36 1.10 17.13 20.40
N ALA A 37 1.33 16.82 19.11
CA ALA A 37 2.64 16.57 18.50
C ALA A 37 3.58 15.92 19.51
N VAL A 38 3.41 14.60 19.73
CA VAL A 38 4.24 13.78 20.62
C VAL A 38 5.70 14.10 20.31
N ARG A 39 6.24 15.10 21.00
CA ARG A 39 7.64 15.47 20.93
C ARG A 39 8.26 14.48 21.87
N TRP A 40 8.68 13.35 21.31
CA TRP A 40 9.84 12.66 21.84
C TRP A 40 11.02 13.64 21.72
N GLY A 41 11.07 14.57 22.68
CA GLY A 41 12.11 15.57 22.84
C GLY A 41 13.32 14.89 23.43
N GLY A 42 13.96 14.05 22.64
CA GLY A 42 15.14 13.29 22.99
C GLY A 42 15.63 12.59 21.74
N ASP A 43 16.94 12.63 21.53
CA ASP A 43 17.63 11.74 20.59
C ASP A 43 17.07 10.32 20.79
N PRO A 44 16.58 9.60 19.76
CA PRO A 44 16.04 8.23 19.93
C PRO A 44 17.07 7.26 20.53
N ALA A 45 18.34 7.66 20.63
CA ALA A 45 19.39 6.96 21.37
C ALA A 45 19.39 7.19 22.91
N GLN A 46 18.53 8.05 23.48
CA GLN A 46 18.63 8.49 24.88
C GLN A 46 17.29 8.57 25.64
N THR A 47 16.63 7.43 25.81
CA THR A 47 15.97 7.11 27.09
C THR A 47 16.52 5.78 27.59
N GLN A 48 17.81 5.76 27.93
CA GLN A 48 18.45 4.57 28.50
C GLN A 48 17.97 4.35 29.95
N GLY A 49 16.81 3.70 30.08
CA GLY A 49 16.69 2.62 31.05
C GLY A 49 17.69 1.51 30.71
N PRO A 50 17.92 0.51 31.59
CA PRO A 50 18.65 -0.68 31.16
C PRO A 50 17.97 -1.22 29.89
N ALA A 51 18.74 -1.49 28.83
CA ALA A 51 18.23 -2.13 27.62
C ALA A 51 17.40 -3.34 28.05
N ALA A 52 16.16 -3.42 27.59
CA ALA A 52 15.34 -4.58 27.87
C ALA A 52 16.02 -5.79 27.21
N VAL A 53 15.95 -6.93 27.87
CA VAL A 53 16.49 -8.16 27.28
C VAL A 53 15.56 -8.51 26.11
N PRO A 54 16.10 -8.81 24.90
CA PRO A 54 15.27 -9.32 23.81
C PRO A 54 14.44 -10.51 24.28
N PRO A 55 13.21 -10.70 23.76
CA PRO A 55 12.36 -11.81 24.15
C PRO A 55 13.09 -13.16 24.11
N ALA A 56 12.86 -14.02 25.08
CA ALA A 56 13.43 -15.36 25.09
C ALA A 56 12.47 -16.39 24.49
N VAL A 57 12.99 -17.43 23.82
CA VAL A 57 12.14 -18.56 23.38
C VAL A 57 11.46 -19.20 24.60
N GLY A 58 10.14 -19.39 24.51
CA GLY A 58 9.28 -19.89 25.59
C GLY A 58 8.72 -18.80 26.51
N GLU A 59 9.12 -17.54 26.32
CA GLU A 59 8.53 -16.40 27.02
C GLU A 59 7.05 -16.26 26.68
N ARG A 60 6.22 -15.96 27.69
CA ARG A 60 4.80 -15.68 27.52
C ARG A 60 4.53 -14.21 27.74
N ARG A 61 3.82 -13.59 26.81
CA ARG A 61 3.37 -12.19 26.89
C ARG A 61 1.88 -12.11 26.57
N THR A 62 1.22 -11.15 27.20
CA THR A 62 -0.17 -10.81 26.91
C THR A 62 -0.19 -9.60 25.98
N PHE A 63 -1.05 -9.64 24.97
CA PHE A 63 -1.21 -8.61 23.96
C PHE A 63 -2.66 -8.14 23.86
N GLN A 64 -2.85 -6.86 23.55
CA GLN A 64 -4.14 -6.28 23.20
C GLN A 64 -4.27 -6.24 21.68
N VAL A 65 -5.13 -7.10 21.11
CA VAL A 65 -5.37 -7.15 19.66
C VAL A 65 -6.57 -6.29 19.32
N PHE A 66 -6.39 -5.28 18.46
CA PHE A 66 -7.48 -4.38 18.04
C PHE A 66 -8.61 -5.15 17.34
N ARG A 67 -9.85 -4.90 17.76
CA ARG A 67 -11.06 -5.46 17.13
C ARG A 67 -11.96 -4.38 16.55
N SER A 68 -12.19 -3.33 17.34
CA SER A 68 -12.95 -2.14 16.95
C SER A 68 -12.62 -0.99 17.89
N VAL A 69 -13.05 0.23 17.55
CA VAL A 69 -12.87 1.40 18.43
C VAL A 69 -13.36 1.10 19.85
N GLY A 70 -12.48 1.25 20.84
CA GLY A 70 -12.76 0.99 22.26
C GLY A 70 -12.96 -0.49 22.61
N ASN A 71 -12.53 -1.43 21.77
CA ASN A 71 -12.66 -2.86 22.00
C ASN A 71 -11.44 -3.63 21.50
N PHE A 72 -10.79 -4.32 22.44
CA PHE A 72 -9.58 -5.10 22.23
C PHE A 72 -9.81 -6.53 22.71
N THR A 73 -9.18 -7.48 22.02
CA THR A 73 -9.11 -8.87 22.46
C THR A 73 -7.77 -9.06 23.16
N GLU A 74 -7.82 -9.38 24.46
CA GLU A 74 -6.64 -9.79 25.19
C GLU A 74 -6.24 -11.21 24.77
N VAL A 75 -4.99 -11.38 24.36
CA VAL A 75 -4.41 -12.64 23.87
C VAL A 75 -3.17 -12.97 24.68
N THR A 76 -3.00 -14.24 25.07
CA THR A 76 -1.72 -14.72 25.63
C THR A 76 -0.99 -15.54 24.59
N ALA A 77 0.27 -15.21 24.32
CA ALA A 77 1.08 -15.84 23.29
C ALA A 77 2.47 -16.21 23.82
N GLU A 78 3.05 -17.26 23.23
CA GLU A 78 4.40 -17.74 23.53
C GLU A 78 5.36 -17.35 22.40
N ALA A 79 6.53 -16.81 22.75
CA ALA A 79 7.65 -16.60 21.82
C ALA A 79 8.19 -17.96 21.36
N ARG A 80 7.76 -18.42 20.19
CA ARG A 80 8.16 -19.74 19.65
C ARG A 80 9.41 -19.67 18.80
N TYR A 81 9.74 -18.50 18.28
CA TYR A 81 10.97 -18.25 17.55
C TYR A 81 11.46 -16.82 17.83
N VAL A 82 12.77 -16.62 17.97
CA VAL A 82 13.37 -15.29 18.14
C VAL A 82 14.59 -15.21 17.23
N GLY A 83 14.52 -14.32 16.24
CA GLY A 83 15.56 -14.05 15.26
C GLY A 83 16.44 -12.86 15.64
N GLU A 84 17.10 -12.28 14.64
CA GLU A 84 17.95 -11.11 14.81
C GLU A 84 17.15 -9.83 14.92
N ARG A 85 16.07 -9.67 14.15
CA ARG A 85 15.23 -8.45 14.13
C ARG A 85 13.80 -8.70 14.55
N ALA A 86 13.33 -9.94 14.55
CA ALA A 86 11.97 -10.27 14.98
C ALA A 86 11.88 -11.28 16.13
N ALA A 87 10.84 -11.13 16.96
CA ALA A 87 10.39 -12.15 17.90
C ALA A 87 8.98 -12.63 17.51
N LEU A 88 8.85 -13.91 17.17
CA LEU A 88 7.62 -14.49 16.66
C LEU A 88 6.85 -15.14 17.82
N PHE A 89 5.77 -14.48 18.21
CA PHE A 89 4.84 -14.94 19.22
C PHE A 89 3.67 -15.67 18.56
N VAL A 90 3.31 -16.82 19.09
CA VAL A 90 2.12 -17.56 18.65
C VAL A 90 1.15 -17.66 19.80
N ASP A 91 -0.07 -17.18 19.54
CA ASP A 91 -1.20 -17.26 20.45
C ASP A 91 -1.43 -18.71 20.93
N GLU A 92 -1.64 -18.88 22.23
CA GLU A 92 -1.89 -20.20 22.83
C GLU A 92 -3.21 -20.82 22.35
N ASP A 93 -4.16 -20.00 21.87
CA ASP A 93 -5.42 -20.46 21.27
C ASP A 93 -5.28 -20.84 19.78
N ALA A 94 -4.09 -20.69 19.18
CA ALA A 94 -3.86 -21.09 17.79
C ALA A 94 -4.03 -22.61 17.59
N PRO A 95 -4.61 -23.07 16.45
CA PRO A 95 -4.77 -24.48 16.19
C PRO A 95 -3.44 -25.26 16.25
N SER A 96 -3.45 -26.40 16.95
CA SER A 96 -2.25 -27.23 17.15
C SER A 96 -1.62 -27.79 15.87
N SER A 97 -2.39 -27.88 14.77
CA SER A 97 -1.93 -28.23 13.42
C SER A 97 -1.31 -27.05 12.65
N GLY A 98 -1.14 -25.89 13.31
CA GLY A 98 -0.68 -24.64 12.73
C GLY A 98 0.82 -24.59 12.38
N LEU A 99 1.46 -23.46 12.67
CA LEU A 99 2.85 -23.20 12.25
C LEU A 99 3.84 -24.11 12.99
N THR A 100 4.71 -24.77 12.21
CA THR A 100 5.85 -25.54 12.71
C THR A 100 7.04 -24.64 12.99
N GLN A 101 8.08 -25.17 13.66
CA GLN A 101 9.31 -24.40 13.89
C GLN A 101 9.99 -23.97 12.58
N ALA A 102 9.94 -24.81 11.54
CA ALA A 102 10.51 -24.50 10.23
C ALA A 102 9.73 -23.38 9.53
N ASP A 103 8.41 -23.35 9.70
CA ASP A 103 7.57 -22.27 9.16
C ASP A 103 7.90 -20.93 9.86
N LEU A 104 8.09 -20.94 11.19
CA LEU A 104 8.49 -19.74 11.94
C LEU A 104 9.91 -19.27 11.60
N GLN A 105 10.86 -20.21 11.46
CA GLN A 105 12.21 -19.90 10.96
C GLN A 105 12.13 -19.22 9.60
N LEU A 106 11.33 -19.74 8.67
CA LEU A 106 11.17 -19.17 7.35
C LEU A 106 10.62 -17.72 7.40
N PHE A 107 9.66 -17.43 8.29
CA PHE A 107 9.21 -16.05 8.51
C PHE A 107 10.32 -15.17 9.09
N SER A 108 11.09 -15.67 10.05
CA SER A 108 12.21 -14.93 10.63
C SER A 108 13.28 -14.62 9.59
N ASP A 109 13.70 -15.61 8.80
CA ASP A 109 14.73 -15.43 7.77
C ASP A 109 14.30 -14.40 6.73
N ARG A 110 13.04 -14.48 6.26
CA ARG A 110 12.49 -13.47 5.34
C ARG A 110 12.51 -12.08 5.95
N PHE A 111 12.16 -11.95 7.23
CA PHE A 111 12.14 -10.66 7.89
C PHE A 111 13.56 -10.12 8.10
N ASP A 112 14.43 -10.92 8.69
CA ASP A 112 15.77 -10.52 9.11
C ASP A 112 16.69 -10.27 7.89
N ASP A 113 16.61 -11.11 6.84
CA ASP A 113 17.55 -11.08 5.72
C ASP A 113 17.09 -10.21 4.54
N PHE A 114 15.76 -10.09 4.34
CA PHE A 114 15.21 -9.38 3.17
C PHE A 114 14.34 -8.19 3.56
N ILE A 115 13.28 -8.38 4.34
CA ILE A 115 12.29 -7.31 4.60
C ILE A 115 12.90 -6.16 5.41
N HIS A 116 13.44 -6.46 6.59
CA HIS A 116 13.98 -5.46 7.51
C HIS A 116 15.07 -4.58 6.86
N PRO A 117 16.16 -5.14 6.30
CA PRO A 117 17.20 -4.32 5.69
C PRO A 117 16.69 -3.51 4.49
N THR A 118 15.81 -4.08 3.66
CA THR A 118 15.28 -3.39 2.47
C THR A 118 14.41 -2.20 2.86
N VAL A 119 13.43 -2.42 3.74
CA VAL A 119 12.49 -1.38 4.16
C VAL A 119 13.24 -0.30 4.95
N THR A 120 14.16 -0.68 5.84
CA THR A 120 14.88 0.31 6.64
C THR A 120 15.88 1.13 5.83
N SER A 121 16.51 0.53 4.82
CA SER A 121 17.37 1.24 3.86
C SER A 121 16.58 2.27 3.05
N ALA A 122 15.38 1.92 2.59
CA ALA A 122 14.57 2.77 1.73
C ALA A 122 13.82 3.88 2.47
N TYR A 123 13.34 3.62 3.70
CA TYR A 123 12.42 4.52 4.41
C TYR A 123 12.95 5.09 5.72
N GLY A 124 14.08 4.60 6.23
CA GLY A 124 14.60 4.90 7.58
C GLY A 124 14.27 3.80 8.58
N SER A 125 14.57 3.99 9.87
CA SER A 125 14.36 2.95 10.88
C SER A 125 12.96 2.97 11.50
N GLU A 126 12.53 1.83 12.01
CA GLU A 126 11.51 1.70 13.04
C GLU A 126 11.97 2.35 14.36
N SER A 127 11.05 2.46 15.32
CA SER A 127 11.37 2.77 16.72
C SER A 127 11.80 1.50 17.47
N ASP A 128 12.32 1.67 18.68
CA ASP A 128 12.54 0.56 19.63
C ASP A 128 12.03 1.01 20.99
N LEU A 129 10.70 1.10 21.11
CA LEU A 129 10.04 1.79 22.20
C LEU A 129 10.17 1.05 23.54
N ASP A 130 10.16 -0.28 23.51
CA ASP A 130 10.38 -1.13 24.69
C ASP A 130 11.85 -1.55 24.86
N ALA A 131 12.76 -1.01 24.04
CA ALA A 131 14.21 -1.20 24.10
C ALA A 131 14.64 -2.67 24.07
N ASN A 132 13.91 -3.51 23.33
CA ASN A 132 14.13 -4.96 23.24
C ASN A 132 14.83 -5.36 21.92
N GLU A 133 15.06 -4.40 21.01
CA GLU A 133 15.72 -4.56 19.70
C GLU A 133 15.02 -5.55 18.75
N ARG A 134 13.72 -5.84 18.95
CA ARG A 134 12.93 -6.80 18.17
C ARG A 134 11.56 -6.24 17.83
N VAL A 135 11.19 -6.38 16.55
CA VAL A 135 9.78 -6.29 16.15
C VAL A 135 9.06 -7.57 16.56
N VAL A 136 7.97 -7.44 17.30
CA VAL A 136 7.11 -8.58 17.65
C VAL A 136 6.21 -8.91 16.47
N ILE A 137 6.23 -10.15 16.01
CA ILE A 137 5.29 -10.69 15.02
C ILE A 137 4.35 -11.65 15.76
N LEU A 138 3.12 -11.20 16.02
CA LEU A 138 2.09 -11.95 16.74
C LEU A 138 1.17 -12.69 15.76
N PHE A 139 1.27 -14.01 15.77
CA PHE A 139 0.38 -14.94 15.08
C PHE A 139 -0.82 -15.28 15.98
N SER A 140 -2.03 -14.79 15.66
CA SER A 140 -3.21 -14.99 16.51
C SER A 140 -4.51 -15.27 15.73
N PRO A 141 -5.33 -16.24 16.18
CA PRO A 141 -6.72 -16.42 15.74
C PRO A 141 -7.61 -15.18 15.90
N ALA A 142 -7.25 -14.24 16.79
CA ALA A 142 -7.97 -12.99 16.92
C ALA A 142 -7.96 -12.20 15.61
N VAL A 143 -6.88 -12.29 14.82
CA VAL A 143 -6.80 -11.68 13.48
C VAL A 143 -7.67 -12.42 12.48
N ASN A 144 -7.71 -13.77 12.50
CA ASN A 144 -8.66 -14.54 11.69
C ASN A 144 -10.10 -14.07 11.92
N ALA A 145 -10.48 -13.88 13.19
CA ALA A 145 -11.82 -13.48 13.61
C ALA A 145 -12.21 -12.05 13.20
N LEU A 146 -11.27 -11.23 12.69
CA LEU A 146 -11.58 -9.92 12.11
C LEU A 146 -12.28 -10.03 10.75
N THR A 147 -12.16 -11.19 10.09
CA THR A 147 -12.78 -11.43 8.79
C THR A 147 -14.14 -12.13 8.98
N PRO A 148 -15.26 -11.49 8.57
CA PRO A 148 -16.56 -12.15 8.56
C PRO A 148 -16.57 -13.33 7.58
N ARG A 149 -17.28 -14.41 7.93
CA ARG A 149 -17.49 -15.56 7.04
C ARG A 149 -18.21 -15.15 5.76
N GLY A 150 -17.76 -15.68 4.63
CA GLY A 150 -18.29 -15.38 3.29
C GLY A 150 -17.84 -14.04 2.72
N ALA A 151 -16.88 -13.35 3.35
CA ALA A 151 -16.31 -12.12 2.79
C ALA A 151 -15.52 -12.40 1.51
N THR A 152 -15.49 -11.44 0.58
CA THR A 152 -14.77 -11.52 -0.70
C THR A 152 -13.26 -11.28 -0.58
N GLY A 153 -12.80 -10.94 0.62
CA GLY A 153 -11.41 -10.69 0.99
C GLY A 153 -11.21 -10.99 2.47
N PHE A 154 -10.08 -10.61 3.04
CA PHE A 154 -9.77 -10.90 4.44
C PHE A 154 -8.74 -9.96 5.03
N VAL A 155 -8.79 -9.82 6.36
CA VAL A 155 -7.73 -9.16 7.12
C VAL A 155 -6.57 -10.15 7.24
N GLY A 156 -5.48 -9.85 6.55
CA GLY A 156 -4.27 -10.64 6.45
C GLY A 156 -3.30 -10.41 7.62
N GLY A 157 -3.21 -9.14 8.03
CA GLY A 157 -2.40 -8.67 9.13
C GLY A 157 -2.49 -7.15 9.21
N PHE A 158 -1.91 -6.55 10.23
CA PHE A 158 -1.87 -5.10 10.37
C PHE A 158 -0.76 -4.66 11.33
N PHE A 159 -0.25 -3.45 11.11
CA PHE A 159 0.42 -2.63 12.11
C PHE A 159 -0.57 -1.62 12.72
N PHE A 160 -0.48 -1.42 14.04
CA PHE A 160 -1.31 -0.44 14.75
C PHE A 160 -0.44 0.60 15.47
N GLY A 161 -0.34 1.81 14.92
CA GLY A 161 0.56 2.85 15.45
C GLY A 161 0.27 3.31 16.87
N ILE A 162 -0.91 2.99 17.41
CA ILE A 162 -1.24 3.22 18.82
C ILE A 162 -0.38 2.36 19.76
N ASP A 163 0.13 1.21 19.31
CA ASP A 163 1.11 0.43 20.09
C ASP A 163 2.40 1.22 20.36
N LEU A 164 2.69 2.23 19.54
CA LEU A 164 3.83 3.14 19.71
C LEU A 164 3.49 4.42 20.50
N VAL A 165 2.28 4.50 21.07
CA VAL A 165 1.81 5.60 21.92
C VAL A 165 1.30 5.02 23.26
N PRO A 166 2.20 4.67 24.21
CA PRO A 166 1.89 3.83 25.38
C PRO A 166 0.77 4.33 26.28
N GLU A 167 0.54 5.64 26.31
CA GLU A 167 -0.51 6.26 27.14
C GLU A 167 -1.93 6.10 26.54
N THR A 168 -2.04 5.51 25.35
CA THR A 168 -3.33 5.31 24.67
C THR A 168 -3.92 3.95 25.03
N GLU A 169 -5.24 3.91 25.21
CA GLU A 169 -5.97 2.67 25.49
C GLU A 169 -5.71 1.60 24.41
N GLY A 170 -5.39 0.38 24.87
CA GLY A 170 -5.11 -0.76 24.01
C GLY A 170 -3.72 -0.79 23.38
N SER A 171 -2.85 0.16 23.73
CA SER A 171 -1.43 0.14 23.34
C SER A 171 -0.70 -1.03 24.01
N ASN A 172 0.12 -1.74 23.23
CA ASN A 172 1.04 -2.75 23.74
C ASN A 172 2.42 -2.20 24.11
N GLY A 173 2.67 -0.91 23.84
CA GLY A 173 3.88 -0.20 24.19
C GLY A 173 5.13 -0.74 23.50
N GLY A 174 5.05 -1.06 22.21
CA GLY A 174 6.17 -1.62 21.44
C GLY A 174 5.82 -1.89 19.98
N GLU A 175 6.82 -2.28 19.20
CA GLU A 175 6.71 -2.57 17.77
C GLU A 175 6.04 -3.93 17.56
N VAL A 176 4.71 -3.95 17.40
CA VAL A 176 3.93 -5.18 17.19
C VAL A 176 3.28 -5.20 15.81
N PHE A 177 3.50 -6.29 15.09
CA PHE A 177 2.77 -6.69 13.90
C PHE A 177 1.84 -7.85 14.23
N TYR A 178 0.59 -7.74 13.79
CA TYR A 178 -0.44 -8.76 14.02
C TYR A 178 -0.72 -9.51 12.73
N THR A 179 -0.73 -10.83 12.77
CA THR A 179 -1.05 -11.67 11.62
C THR A 179 -1.91 -12.86 12.02
N LEU A 180 -2.70 -13.33 11.07
CA LEU A 180 -3.53 -14.50 11.24
C LEU A 180 -2.73 -15.81 11.28
N VAL A 181 -3.39 -16.87 11.74
CA VAL A 181 -2.84 -18.23 11.82
C VAL A 181 -3.48 -19.17 10.82
N PRO A 182 -2.83 -20.30 10.48
CA PRO A 182 -3.50 -21.40 9.79
C PRO A 182 -4.73 -21.86 10.57
N ASP A 183 -5.88 -21.94 9.90
CA ASP A 183 -7.16 -22.38 10.46
C ASP A 183 -7.87 -23.27 9.43
N PRO A 184 -7.36 -24.48 9.16
CA PRO A 184 -7.84 -25.34 8.07
C PRO A 184 -9.27 -25.85 8.30
N ASP A 185 -9.72 -25.90 9.55
CA ASP A 185 -11.08 -26.29 9.92
C ASP A 185 -12.05 -25.09 9.90
N GLY A 186 -11.53 -23.87 9.71
CA GLY A 186 -12.31 -22.64 9.70
C GLY A 186 -13.05 -22.45 11.01
N THR A 187 -12.37 -22.57 12.14
CA THR A 187 -12.94 -22.39 13.49
C THR A 187 -13.26 -20.92 13.74
N PHE A 188 -12.35 -20.01 13.37
CA PHE A 188 -12.41 -18.58 13.69
C PHE A 188 -12.99 -17.74 12.56
N SER A 189 -12.77 -18.17 11.31
CA SER A 189 -13.35 -17.57 10.09
C SER A 189 -13.50 -18.64 9.00
N ASP A 190 -13.58 -18.25 7.74
CA ASP A 190 -13.52 -19.20 6.62
C ASP A 190 -12.18 -19.95 6.62
N PRO A 191 -12.16 -21.25 6.24
CA PRO A 191 -10.95 -22.07 6.30
C PRO A 191 -9.75 -21.45 5.58
N ARG A 192 -8.58 -21.51 6.23
CA ARG A 192 -7.30 -21.08 5.67
C ARG A 192 -6.25 -22.16 5.89
N SER A 193 -5.72 -22.68 4.78
CA SER A 193 -4.62 -23.64 4.83
C SER A 193 -3.34 -22.97 5.33
N LYS A 194 -2.41 -23.78 5.83
CA LYS A 194 -1.08 -23.32 6.18
C LYS A 194 -0.34 -22.71 4.98
N ASP A 195 -0.43 -23.35 3.82
CA ASP A 195 0.23 -22.89 2.59
C ASP A 195 -0.26 -21.48 2.21
N ALA A 196 -1.56 -21.21 2.32
CA ALA A 196 -2.09 -19.87 2.08
C ALA A 196 -1.50 -18.80 3.04
N ILE A 197 -1.14 -19.17 4.27
CA ILE A 197 -0.51 -18.26 5.22
C ILE A 197 0.95 -18.01 4.83
N LEU A 198 1.66 -19.08 4.45
CA LEU A 198 3.05 -19.02 3.99
C LEU A 198 3.21 -18.22 2.70
N ASP A 199 2.18 -18.20 1.87
CA ASP A 199 2.13 -17.47 0.61
C ASP A 199 1.76 -15.98 0.79
N VAL A 200 0.81 -15.66 1.69
CA VAL A 200 0.26 -14.29 1.73
C VAL A 200 0.90 -13.40 2.80
N VAL A 201 1.25 -13.96 3.97
CA VAL A 201 1.79 -13.17 5.10
C VAL A 201 3.12 -12.47 4.78
N PRO A 202 4.07 -13.04 4.01
CA PRO A 202 5.34 -12.37 3.74
C PRO A 202 5.19 -10.99 3.09
N GLY A 203 4.38 -10.86 2.04
CA GLY A 203 4.11 -9.56 1.40
C GLY A 203 3.45 -8.57 2.37
N ILE A 204 2.48 -9.03 3.16
CA ILE A 204 1.81 -8.19 4.17
C ILE A 204 2.81 -7.73 5.25
N LEU A 205 3.75 -8.59 5.65
CA LEU A 205 4.74 -8.22 6.64
C LEU A 205 5.64 -7.09 6.15
N ALA A 206 6.08 -7.10 4.88
CA ALA A 206 6.81 -5.98 4.29
C ALA A 206 5.96 -4.70 4.22
N HIS A 207 4.70 -4.84 3.82
CA HIS A 207 3.74 -3.75 3.75
C HIS A 207 3.53 -3.04 5.11
N GLU A 208 3.20 -3.81 6.14
CA GLU A 208 2.91 -3.26 7.46
C GLU A 208 4.17 -2.80 8.20
N PHE A 209 5.32 -3.44 7.94
CA PHE A 209 6.59 -2.94 8.45
C PHE A 209 6.96 -1.58 7.83
N GLN A 210 6.65 -1.35 6.55
CA GLN A 210 6.77 -0.02 5.96
C GLN A 210 5.91 0.99 6.71
N HIS A 211 4.65 0.67 7.03
CA HIS A 211 3.80 1.57 7.81
C HIS A 211 4.36 1.88 9.20
N MET A 212 4.94 0.88 9.87
CA MET A 212 5.59 1.06 11.17
C MET A 212 6.79 2.02 11.08
N VAL A 213 7.71 1.79 10.14
CA VAL A 213 8.85 2.67 9.86
C VAL A 213 8.35 4.08 9.53
N HIS A 214 7.36 4.18 8.65
CA HIS A 214 6.81 5.46 8.21
C HIS A 214 6.16 6.23 9.36
N PHE A 215 5.42 5.56 10.25
CA PHE A 215 4.86 6.17 11.45
C PHE A 215 5.96 6.70 12.37
N ASN A 216 7.03 5.93 12.60
CA ASN A 216 8.17 6.40 13.39
C ASN A 216 8.81 7.65 12.77
N GLN A 217 9.22 7.58 11.50
CA GLN A 217 9.92 8.68 10.82
C GLN A 217 9.07 9.95 10.78
N ARG A 218 7.78 9.80 10.47
CA ARG A 218 6.90 10.93 10.21
C ARG A 218 6.26 11.49 11.48
N VAL A 219 5.70 10.62 12.31
CA VAL A 219 4.90 11.02 13.48
C VAL A 219 5.79 11.16 14.71
N LEU A 220 6.60 10.15 15.04
CA LEU A 220 7.38 10.16 16.29
C LEU A 220 8.62 11.07 16.20
N LEU A 221 9.38 10.98 15.12
CA LEU A 221 10.62 11.75 14.96
C LEU A 221 10.38 13.19 14.46
N LEU A 222 9.52 13.35 13.44
CA LEU A 222 9.26 14.66 12.83
C LEU A 222 8.06 15.41 13.43
N GLY A 223 7.24 14.75 14.25
CA GLY A 223 6.10 15.38 14.91
C GLY A 223 4.98 15.78 13.94
N ALA A 224 4.80 15.06 12.83
CA ALA A 224 3.69 15.33 11.92
C ALA A 224 2.33 15.15 12.62
N GLU A 225 1.37 16.02 12.33
CA GLU A 225 0.04 16.02 12.98
C GLU A 225 -0.92 14.91 12.48
N ALA A 226 -0.51 14.17 11.46
CA ALA A 226 -1.26 13.07 10.87
C ALA A 226 -0.32 12.16 10.06
N ASN A 227 -0.78 10.96 9.75
CA ASN A 227 -0.19 10.12 8.70
C ASN A 227 -0.23 10.79 7.32
N GLU A 228 0.48 10.18 6.38
CA GLU A 228 0.41 10.50 4.96
C GLU A 228 -1.04 10.33 4.41
N ALA A 229 -1.36 11.02 3.32
CA ALA A 229 -2.57 10.81 2.54
C ALA A 229 -2.68 9.33 2.14
N LEU A 230 -3.86 8.75 2.34
CA LEU A 230 -4.10 7.31 2.19
C LEU A 230 -3.49 6.73 0.92
N TRP A 231 -3.78 7.33 -0.25
CA TRP A 231 -3.27 6.84 -1.53
C TRP A 231 -1.74 6.76 -1.62
N LEU A 232 -1.03 7.72 -1.01
CA LEU A 232 0.43 7.76 -1.03
C LEU A 232 1.00 6.84 0.05
N SER A 233 0.37 6.77 1.22
CA SER A 233 0.73 5.84 2.29
C SER A 233 0.68 4.38 1.80
N GLU A 234 -0.44 3.98 1.19
CA GLU A 234 -0.61 2.63 0.65
C GLU A 234 0.29 2.38 -0.56
N GLY A 235 0.48 3.39 -1.42
CA GLY A 235 1.38 3.29 -2.57
C GLY A 235 2.84 3.04 -2.16
N LEU A 236 3.32 3.71 -1.10
CA LEU A 236 4.67 3.50 -0.54
C LEU A 236 4.79 2.13 0.13
N ALA A 237 3.77 1.67 0.86
CA ALA A 237 3.77 0.35 1.47
C ALA A 237 3.79 -0.78 0.42
N GLN A 238 3.02 -0.65 -0.65
CA GLN A 238 3.11 -1.58 -1.79
C GLN A 238 4.44 -1.48 -2.53
N TYR A 239 5.05 -0.30 -2.57
CA TYR A 239 6.38 -0.16 -3.16
C TYR A 239 7.46 -0.83 -2.30
N ALA A 240 7.28 -0.91 -0.98
CA ALA A 240 8.14 -1.74 -0.12
C ALA A 240 8.04 -3.24 -0.46
N GLU A 241 6.85 -3.75 -0.77
CA GLU A 241 6.70 -5.12 -1.29
C GLU A 241 7.54 -5.32 -2.57
N GLU A 242 7.45 -4.40 -3.52
CA GLU A 242 8.23 -4.47 -4.77
C GLU A 242 9.74 -4.34 -4.56
N LEU A 243 10.20 -3.50 -3.64
CA LEU A 243 11.63 -3.41 -3.30
C LEU A 243 12.15 -4.75 -2.77
N VAL A 244 11.39 -5.42 -1.89
CA VAL A 244 11.76 -6.76 -1.41
C VAL A 244 11.73 -7.78 -2.54
N ALA A 245 10.76 -7.71 -3.45
CA ALA A 245 10.73 -8.57 -4.63
C ALA A 245 12.00 -8.43 -5.50
N ARG A 246 12.54 -7.21 -5.64
CA ARG A 246 13.78 -6.95 -6.38
C ARG A 246 15.01 -7.59 -5.71
N GLU A 247 15.09 -7.55 -4.38
CA GLU A 247 16.18 -8.23 -3.66
C GLU A 247 16.14 -9.76 -3.86
N TYR A 248 14.94 -10.36 -3.91
CA TYR A 248 14.81 -11.77 -4.26
C TYR A 248 15.19 -12.06 -5.72
N ALA A 249 14.84 -11.16 -6.65
CA ALA A 249 15.25 -11.28 -8.05
C ALA A 249 16.78 -11.24 -8.19
N ASP A 250 17.45 -10.30 -7.49
CA ASP A 250 18.91 -10.17 -7.46
C ASP A 250 19.59 -11.38 -6.81
N ALA A 251 18.93 -12.01 -5.83
CA ALA A 251 19.35 -13.28 -5.24
C ALA A 251 19.11 -14.51 -6.15
N GLY A 252 18.42 -14.34 -7.28
CA GLY A 252 18.09 -15.41 -8.22
C GLY A 252 16.98 -16.35 -7.72
N ASP A 253 16.07 -15.83 -6.87
CA ASP A 253 14.92 -16.56 -6.34
C ASP A 253 13.59 -16.03 -6.94
N PRO A 254 13.14 -16.58 -8.08
CA PRO A 254 11.91 -16.13 -8.72
C PRO A 254 10.64 -16.46 -7.91
N ALA A 255 10.71 -17.44 -6.99
CA ALA A 255 9.57 -17.75 -6.13
C ALA A 255 9.40 -16.68 -5.05
N GLY A 256 10.51 -16.26 -4.44
CA GLY A 256 10.54 -15.12 -3.52
C GLY A 256 10.15 -13.82 -4.22
N GLU A 257 10.65 -13.55 -5.42
CA GLU A 257 10.27 -12.37 -6.21
C GLU A 257 8.75 -12.30 -6.42
N GLU A 258 8.14 -13.39 -6.89
CA GLU A 258 6.71 -13.45 -7.15
C GLU A 258 5.85 -13.32 -5.88
N LEU A 259 6.31 -13.90 -4.77
CA LEU A 259 5.65 -13.86 -3.46
C LEU A 259 5.36 -12.42 -2.99
N PHE A 260 6.28 -11.49 -3.25
CA PHE A 260 6.13 -10.09 -2.88
C PHE A 260 5.54 -9.23 -4.00
N ARG A 261 5.71 -9.60 -5.28
CA ARG A 261 5.24 -8.79 -6.41
C ARG A 261 3.76 -9.00 -6.76
N ASP A 262 3.24 -10.22 -6.59
CA ASP A 262 1.94 -10.60 -7.16
C ASP A 262 0.78 -9.68 -6.72
N GLY A 263 0.71 -9.39 -5.41
CA GLY A 263 -0.36 -8.55 -4.86
C GLY A 263 -0.38 -7.14 -5.43
N ALA A 264 0.77 -6.48 -5.51
CA ALA A 264 0.89 -5.13 -6.08
C ALA A 264 0.57 -5.12 -7.58
N ARG A 265 1.02 -6.14 -8.32
CA ARG A 265 0.74 -6.30 -9.75
C ARG A 265 -0.76 -6.51 -10.00
N GLU A 266 -1.42 -7.38 -9.26
CA GLU A 266 -2.87 -7.63 -9.42
C GLU A 266 -3.70 -6.37 -9.14
N ARG A 267 -3.38 -5.62 -8.08
CA ARG A 267 -4.04 -4.32 -7.80
C ARG A 267 -3.84 -3.31 -8.92
N SER A 268 -2.62 -3.25 -9.47
CA SER A 268 -2.29 -2.40 -10.63
C SER A 268 -3.10 -2.77 -11.87
N ARG A 269 -3.28 -4.07 -12.13
CA ARG A 269 -4.10 -4.56 -13.24
C ARG A 269 -5.57 -4.15 -13.09
N ARG A 270 -6.11 -4.20 -11.87
CA ARG A 270 -7.48 -3.75 -11.57
C ARG A 270 -7.67 -2.25 -11.84
N TYR A 271 -6.74 -1.42 -11.39
CA TYR A 271 -6.75 0.03 -11.69
C TYR A 271 -6.86 0.31 -13.20
N LEU A 272 -6.04 -0.38 -13.99
CA LEU A 272 -5.92 -0.15 -15.43
C LEU A 272 -7.10 -0.70 -16.26
N THR A 273 -8.03 -1.43 -15.64
CA THR A 273 -9.22 -1.94 -16.34
C THR A 273 -10.22 -0.81 -16.65
N GLU A 274 -10.42 0.13 -15.71
CA GLU A 274 -11.33 1.29 -15.87
C GLU A 274 -10.74 2.54 -15.19
N PRO A 275 -9.55 3.04 -15.61
CA PRO A 275 -8.85 4.13 -14.93
C PRO A 275 -9.62 5.47 -14.98
N GLU A 276 -10.60 5.60 -15.88
CA GLU A 276 -11.48 6.76 -15.95
C GLU A 276 -12.47 6.83 -14.78
N MET A 277 -12.70 5.71 -14.08
CA MET A 277 -13.60 5.61 -12.94
C MET A 277 -12.89 5.69 -11.59
N VAL A 278 -11.54 5.69 -11.59
CA VAL A 278 -10.73 5.56 -10.38
C VAL A 278 -9.85 6.80 -10.20
N SER A 279 -10.08 7.54 -9.12
CA SER A 279 -9.18 8.63 -8.73
C SER A 279 -7.94 8.07 -8.05
N VAL A 280 -6.76 8.55 -8.44
CA VAL A 280 -5.53 8.23 -7.71
C VAL A 280 -5.48 8.95 -6.35
N VAL A 281 -6.15 10.10 -6.22
CA VAL A 281 -6.22 10.81 -4.94
C VAL A 281 -7.48 10.38 -4.19
N ILE A 282 -7.30 9.52 -3.20
CA ILE A 282 -8.39 9.07 -2.33
C ILE A 282 -8.76 10.18 -1.34
N SER A 283 -9.74 11.00 -1.70
CA SER A 283 -10.23 12.12 -0.88
C SER A 283 -11.41 11.73 0.03
N THR A 284 -12.12 10.65 -0.31
CA THR A 284 -13.26 10.11 0.43
C THR A 284 -13.28 8.59 0.33
N GLY A 285 -13.81 7.91 1.35
CA GLY A 285 -13.89 6.45 1.36
C GLY A 285 -12.65 5.80 1.96
N GLN A 286 -12.50 4.50 1.72
CA GLN A 286 -11.52 3.64 2.42
C GLN A 286 -10.31 3.25 1.55
N GLY A 287 -10.27 3.62 0.26
CA GLY A 287 -9.20 3.22 -0.65
C GLY A 287 -9.41 1.83 -1.23
N THR A 288 -10.17 1.71 -2.31
CA THR A 288 -10.43 0.41 -2.97
C THR A 288 -9.14 -0.23 -3.49
N LEU A 289 -9.19 -1.51 -3.85
CA LEU A 289 -8.02 -2.22 -4.41
C LEU A 289 -7.53 -1.57 -5.71
N GLU A 290 -8.45 -1.01 -6.51
CA GLU A 290 -8.13 -0.24 -7.70
C GLU A 290 -7.41 1.08 -7.36
N GLU A 291 -7.90 1.83 -6.38
CA GLU A 291 -7.28 3.10 -5.97
C GLU A 291 -5.85 2.86 -5.43
N ARG A 292 -5.66 1.78 -4.67
CA ARG A 292 -4.37 1.31 -4.17
C ARG A 292 -3.42 0.91 -5.30
N GLY A 293 -3.92 0.19 -6.31
CA GLY A 293 -3.16 -0.13 -7.53
C GLY A 293 -2.68 1.10 -8.29
N GLY A 294 -3.55 2.11 -8.44
CA GLY A 294 -3.18 3.40 -9.05
C GLY A 294 -2.12 4.15 -8.25
N GLY A 295 -2.24 4.17 -6.91
CA GLY A 295 -1.26 4.77 -6.00
C GLY A 295 0.12 4.11 -6.13
N PHE A 296 0.18 2.78 -6.11
CA PHE A 296 1.41 2.01 -6.28
C PHE A 296 2.09 2.29 -7.63
N LEU A 297 1.35 2.21 -8.75
CA LEU A 297 1.91 2.49 -10.07
C LEU A 297 2.49 3.90 -10.17
N HIS A 298 1.83 4.88 -9.55
CA HIS A 298 2.35 6.25 -9.51
C HIS A 298 3.61 6.35 -8.66
N VAL A 299 3.67 5.72 -7.48
CA VAL A 299 4.90 5.69 -6.65
C VAL A 299 6.05 5.00 -7.39
N MET A 300 5.79 3.87 -8.05
CA MET A 300 6.79 3.17 -8.87
C MET A 300 7.31 4.08 -9.98
N TYR A 301 6.44 4.83 -10.67
CA TYR A 301 6.84 5.81 -11.67
C TYR A 301 7.72 6.92 -11.08
N LEU A 302 7.35 7.45 -9.89
CA LEU A 302 8.14 8.47 -9.22
C LEU A 302 9.54 7.95 -8.85
N ALA A 303 9.64 6.75 -8.28
CA ALA A 303 10.92 6.13 -7.94
C ALA A 303 11.79 5.91 -9.18
N ASP A 304 11.22 5.37 -10.25
CA ASP A 304 11.94 5.10 -11.48
C ASP A 304 12.39 6.39 -12.20
N ARG A 305 11.61 7.47 -12.09
CA ARG A 305 11.90 8.75 -12.74
C ARG A 305 12.85 9.66 -11.97
N PHE A 306 12.79 9.62 -10.65
CA PHE A 306 13.52 10.52 -9.73
C PHE A 306 14.58 9.81 -8.88
N GLY A 307 14.74 8.49 -9.05
CA GLY A 307 15.60 7.61 -8.27
C GLY A 307 14.98 7.19 -6.95
N ASP A 308 15.32 5.99 -6.47
CA ASP A 308 14.70 5.36 -5.28
C ASP A 308 14.74 6.23 -4.02
N ALA A 309 15.75 7.10 -3.87
CA ALA A 309 15.81 8.07 -2.77
C ALA A 309 14.59 9.01 -2.68
N ILE A 310 13.73 9.09 -3.70
CA ILE A 310 12.46 9.83 -3.61
C ILE A 310 11.53 9.22 -2.57
N VAL A 311 11.49 7.89 -2.39
CA VAL A 311 10.56 7.28 -1.44
C VAL A 311 10.94 7.56 0.01
N GLU A 312 12.24 7.64 0.28
CA GLU A 312 12.75 8.13 1.57
C GLU A 312 12.26 9.56 1.83
N ARG A 313 12.43 10.47 0.86
CA ARG A 313 12.02 11.88 1.01
C ARG A 313 10.53 12.04 1.18
N LEU A 314 9.73 11.27 0.45
CA LEU A 314 8.27 11.24 0.60
C LEU A 314 7.84 10.74 1.98
N GLY A 315 8.57 9.79 2.57
CA GLY A 315 8.28 9.28 3.92
C GLY A 315 8.80 10.17 5.07
N ARG A 316 9.86 10.95 4.85
CA ARG A 316 10.56 11.73 5.89
C ARG A 316 10.23 13.22 5.84
N THR A 317 8.95 13.55 5.85
CA THR A 317 8.44 14.92 5.77
C THR A 317 7.10 15.03 6.48
N THR A 318 6.72 16.24 6.90
CA THR A 318 5.40 16.50 7.50
C THR A 318 4.34 16.89 6.47
N ARG A 319 4.73 17.17 5.21
CA ARG A 319 3.81 17.43 4.10
C ARG A 319 3.00 16.18 3.76
N ILE A 320 1.82 16.33 3.16
CA ILE A 320 0.99 15.20 2.76
C ILE A 320 0.46 15.34 1.33
N GLY A 321 0.16 14.20 0.73
CA GLY A 321 -0.53 14.05 -0.54
C GLY A 321 0.18 14.78 -1.66
N VAL A 322 -0.60 15.53 -2.42
CA VAL A 322 -0.11 16.28 -3.58
C VAL A 322 0.98 17.28 -3.18
N ASP A 323 0.78 18.02 -2.08
CA ASP A 323 1.76 18.99 -1.60
C ASP A 323 3.10 18.34 -1.24
N ASN A 324 3.08 17.09 -0.77
CA ASN A 324 4.29 16.31 -0.53
C ASN A 324 5.00 15.99 -1.85
N VAL A 325 4.30 15.37 -2.79
CA VAL A 325 4.87 14.97 -4.08
C VAL A 325 5.41 16.16 -4.87
N GLU A 326 4.68 17.27 -4.94
CA GLU A 326 5.15 18.46 -5.67
C GLU A 326 6.43 19.03 -5.04
N ALA A 327 6.51 19.04 -3.71
CA ALA A 327 7.68 19.55 -2.99
C ALA A 327 8.92 18.67 -3.21
N GLU A 328 8.79 17.34 -3.15
CA GLU A 328 9.95 16.42 -3.23
C GLU A 328 10.40 16.11 -4.65
N THR A 329 9.52 16.30 -5.64
CA THR A 329 9.84 16.16 -7.07
C THR A 329 10.20 17.50 -7.73
N GLY A 330 9.77 18.63 -7.17
CA GLY A 330 9.87 19.95 -7.79
C GLY A 330 8.99 20.14 -9.02
N ASN A 331 8.04 19.23 -9.27
CA ASN A 331 7.14 19.25 -10.44
C ASN A 331 5.69 19.45 -10.01
N GLN A 332 4.91 20.11 -10.86
CA GLN A 332 3.47 20.30 -10.60
C GLN A 332 2.69 19.01 -10.84
N TRP A 333 1.70 18.76 -9.99
CA TRP A 333 0.86 17.58 -9.98
C TRP A 333 0.16 17.29 -11.32
N PRO A 334 -0.46 18.28 -12.00
CA PRO A 334 -1.06 18.01 -13.31
C PRO A 334 -0.04 17.56 -14.35
N THR A 335 1.19 18.08 -14.30
CA THR A 335 2.27 17.69 -15.20
C THR A 335 2.74 16.27 -14.90
N LEU A 336 2.97 15.93 -13.63
CA LEU A 336 3.35 14.58 -13.21
C LEU A 336 2.33 13.54 -13.63
N LEU A 337 1.03 13.79 -13.39
CA LEU A 337 -0.03 12.88 -13.81
C LEU A 337 -0.10 12.76 -15.34
N SER A 338 0.01 13.86 -16.07
CA SER A 338 -0.02 13.84 -17.54
C SER A 338 1.16 13.06 -18.14
N ASP A 339 2.34 13.14 -17.52
CA ASP A 339 3.55 12.40 -17.92
C ASP A 339 3.43 10.92 -17.57
N TRP A 340 3.02 10.61 -16.34
CA TRP A 340 2.83 9.25 -15.87
C TRP A 340 1.76 8.49 -16.66
N TRP A 341 0.59 9.08 -16.90
CA TRP A 341 -0.45 8.42 -17.69
C TRP A 341 -0.04 8.19 -19.14
N ALA A 342 0.77 9.09 -19.71
CA ALA A 342 1.39 8.81 -21.00
C ALA A 342 2.34 7.61 -20.91
N ALA A 343 3.15 7.52 -19.85
CA ALA A 343 4.02 6.36 -19.61
C ALA A 343 3.23 5.06 -19.49
N VAL A 344 2.18 5.01 -18.68
CA VAL A 344 1.31 3.85 -18.51
C VAL A 344 0.82 3.28 -19.86
N ARG A 345 0.53 4.13 -20.85
CA ARG A 345 0.06 3.67 -22.17
C ARG A 345 1.19 3.30 -23.14
N LEU A 346 2.30 4.03 -23.09
CA LEU A 346 3.33 4.03 -24.14
C LEU A 346 4.56 3.19 -23.81
N ASP A 347 4.74 2.83 -22.55
CA ASP A 347 5.84 1.98 -22.13
C ASP A 347 5.88 0.66 -22.93
N GLU A 348 7.08 0.28 -23.37
CA GLU A 348 7.35 -0.86 -24.26
C GLU A 348 6.58 -0.86 -25.61
N THR A 349 6.04 0.28 -26.07
CA THR A 349 5.37 0.37 -27.40
C THR A 349 6.30 0.80 -28.54
N GLY A 350 7.54 1.20 -28.24
CA GLY A 350 8.51 1.72 -29.21
C GLY A 350 8.29 3.18 -29.62
N VAL A 351 7.37 3.89 -28.96
CA VAL A 351 7.13 5.33 -29.16
C VAL A 351 8.09 6.11 -28.26
N GLU A 352 9.23 6.53 -28.81
CA GLU A 352 10.21 7.35 -28.07
C GLU A 352 9.61 8.72 -27.68
N SER A 353 9.32 8.93 -26.40
CA SER A 353 9.08 10.28 -25.89
C SER A 353 9.28 10.41 -24.38
N ALA A 354 10.51 10.54 -23.87
CA ALA A 354 10.70 10.97 -22.49
C ALA A 354 9.86 12.26 -22.21
N PRO A 355 9.09 12.34 -21.11
CA PRO A 355 9.04 11.44 -19.94
C PRO A 355 7.93 10.37 -19.94
N THR A 356 7.51 9.86 -21.09
CA THR A 356 6.41 8.88 -21.25
C THR A 356 6.85 7.41 -21.20
N GLU A 357 7.84 7.10 -20.37
CA GLU A 357 8.34 5.73 -20.16
C GLU A 357 8.72 5.58 -18.68
N TYR A 358 8.73 4.34 -18.19
CA TYR A 358 9.38 3.93 -16.95
C TYR A 358 10.85 3.63 -17.30
N PRO A 359 11.84 4.48 -16.92
CA PRO A 359 13.23 4.31 -17.32
C PRO A 359 13.90 2.96 -16.97
N GLY A 360 13.47 2.31 -15.89
CA GLY A 360 14.09 1.11 -15.33
C GLY A 360 13.12 -0.05 -15.09
N VAL A 361 11.84 0.11 -15.44
CA VAL A 361 10.82 -0.93 -15.34
C VAL A 361 10.15 -1.12 -16.69
N ASP A 362 10.24 -2.31 -17.25
CA ASP A 362 9.45 -2.74 -18.41
C ASP A 362 8.01 -2.98 -17.96
N LEU A 363 7.12 -1.99 -18.08
CA LEU A 363 5.80 -2.00 -17.43
C LEU A 363 4.85 -3.07 -17.99
N ARG A 364 4.86 -3.32 -19.30
CA ARG A 364 3.99 -4.35 -19.90
C ARG A 364 4.46 -5.74 -19.47
N SER A 365 5.77 -5.95 -19.47
CA SER A 365 6.38 -7.18 -18.97
C SER A 365 6.07 -7.38 -17.47
N TYR A 366 6.19 -6.32 -16.66
CA TYR A 366 5.82 -6.31 -15.24
C TYR A 366 4.36 -6.68 -15.04
N LEU A 367 3.44 -6.07 -15.79
CA LEU A 367 2.00 -6.29 -15.64
C LEU A 367 1.52 -7.59 -16.26
N GLN A 368 2.33 -8.25 -17.09
CA GLN A 368 2.03 -9.51 -17.80
C GLN A 368 0.87 -9.42 -18.80
N ASP A 369 0.82 -10.42 -19.69
CA ASP A 369 -0.21 -10.54 -20.73
C ASP A 369 -1.52 -11.18 -20.23
N PRO A 370 -2.68 -10.73 -20.73
CA PRO A 370 -2.85 -9.54 -21.55
C PRO A 370 -2.65 -8.26 -20.72
N PHE A 371 -2.07 -7.24 -21.34
CA PHE A 371 -1.98 -5.91 -20.74
C PHE A 371 -3.40 -5.36 -20.48
N PRO A 372 -3.70 -4.90 -19.25
CA PRO A 372 -5.08 -4.63 -18.82
C PRO A 372 -5.73 -3.40 -19.44
N LEU A 373 -4.93 -2.42 -19.88
CA LEU A 373 -5.45 -1.17 -20.43
C LEU A 373 -5.80 -1.33 -21.91
N GLU A 374 -7.10 -1.23 -22.22
CA GLU A 374 -7.65 -1.29 -23.57
C GLU A 374 -8.39 0.02 -23.92
N PRO A 375 -7.74 1.01 -24.56
CA PRO A 375 -8.40 2.26 -24.92
C PRO A 375 -9.53 2.07 -25.94
N ASP A 376 -10.59 2.87 -25.81
CA ASP A 376 -11.68 2.92 -26.78
C ASP A 376 -11.14 3.37 -28.17
N ALA A 377 -11.30 2.51 -29.18
CA ALA A 377 -10.98 2.85 -30.57
C ALA A 377 -12.09 3.71 -31.20
N LEU A 378 -11.73 4.89 -31.68
CA LEU A 378 -12.62 5.88 -32.28
C LEU A 378 -12.29 6.06 -33.76
N SER A 379 -13.32 6.00 -34.62
CA SER A 379 -13.16 6.17 -36.07
C SER A 379 -13.14 7.65 -36.48
N ALA A 380 -12.63 7.91 -37.68
CA ALA A 380 -12.61 9.22 -38.30
C ALA A 380 -13.99 9.77 -38.71
N ASP A 381 -15.06 8.95 -38.67
CA ASP A 381 -16.40 9.27 -39.17
C ASP A 381 -17.23 10.15 -38.20
N GLY A 382 -16.58 10.70 -37.18
CA GLY A 382 -17.18 11.50 -36.12
C GLY A 382 -17.63 10.63 -34.94
N PHE A 383 -17.23 11.03 -33.74
CA PHE A 383 -17.64 10.37 -32.50
C PHE A 383 -18.13 11.41 -31.49
N GLU A 384 -18.98 10.97 -30.58
CA GLU A 384 -19.36 11.73 -29.38
C GLU A 384 -19.25 10.80 -28.16
N ARG A 385 -18.67 11.33 -27.09
CA ARG A 385 -18.59 10.70 -25.77
C ARG A 385 -18.95 11.73 -24.71
N SER A 386 -19.74 11.31 -23.74
CA SER A 386 -20.16 12.12 -22.60
C SER A 386 -20.06 11.26 -21.35
N GLY A 387 -19.54 11.82 -20.28
CA GLY A 387 -19.47 11.15 -18.99
C GLY A 387 -18.95 12.09 -17.90
N SER A 388 -18.62 11.49 -16.77
CA SER A 388 -17.97 12.16 -15.65
C SER A 388 -16.55 11.60 -15.53
N LEU A 389 -15.60 12.47 -15.23
CA LEU A 389 -14.23 12.08 -14.93
C LEU A 389 -13.92 12.59 -13.52
N PRO A 390 -13.67 11.70 -12.54
CA PRO A 390 -13.17 12.08 -11.23
C PRO A 390 -11.90 12.95 -11.32
N SER A 391 -11.63 13.74 -10.28
CA SER A 391 -10.33 14.42 -10.18
C SER A 391 -9.20 13.40 -10.14
N SER A 392 -8.03 13.71 -10.71
CA SER A 392 -6.87 12.81 -10.71
C SER A 392 -7.18 11.41 -11.27
N SER A 393 -8.03 11.32 -12.30
CA SER A 393 -8.25 10.12 -13.11
C SER A 393 -8.06 10.45 -14.60
N VAL A 394 -8.03 9.41 -15.45
CA VAL A 394 -7.68 9.55 -16.87
C VAL A 394 -8.56 8.68 -17.76
N ALA A 395 -8.94 9.20 -18.92
CA ALA A 395 -9.57 8.44 -19.98
C ALA A 395 -8.62 8.33 -21.17
N TYR A 396 -8.43 7.11 -21.68
CA TYR A 396 -7.61 6.84 -22.85
C TYR A 396 -8.50 6.64 -24.08
N PHE A 397 -8.14 7.30 -25.17
CA PHE A 397 -8.81 7.16 -26.46
C PHE A 397 -7.77 6.89 -27.55
N GLU A 398 -8.05 5.91 -28.41
CA GLU A 398 -7.26 5.66 -29.60
C GLU A 398 -8.05 6.15 -30.81
N VAL A 399 -7.55 7.17 -31.49
CA VAL A 399 -8.25 7.76 -32.64
C VAL A 399 -7.51 7.44 -33.93
N VAL A 400 -8.19 6.73 -34.83
CA VAL A 400 -7.65 6.48 -36.18
C VAL A 400 -7.99 7.70 -37.05
N PRO A 401 -6.99 8.51 -37.46
CA PRO A 401 -7.25 9.69 -38.26
C PRO A 401 -7.69 9.31 -39.68
N PRO A 402 -8.42 10.19 -40.39
CA PRO A 402 -8.72 9.97 -41.81
C PRO A 402 -7.42 9.98 -42.63
N ALA A 403 -7.42 9.28 -43.78
CA ALA A 403 -6.27 9.21 -44.69
C ALA A 403 -5.82 10.58 -45.25
N GLY A 404 -6.68 11.60 -45.15
CA GLY A 404 -6.35 12.99 -45.46
C GLY A 404 -7.33 13.95 -44.80
N GLY A 405 -6.93 15.23 -44.68
CA GLY A 405 -7.72 16.27 -44.02
C GLY A 405 -7.30 16.52 -42.58
N SER A 406 -8.22 17.02 -41.77
CA SER A 406 -7.99 17.39 -40.37
C SER A 406 -9.05 16.76 -39.47
N LEU A 407 -8.62 16.24 -38.33
CA LEU A 407 -9.50 15.79 -37.26
C LEU A 407 -9.61 16.92 -36.22
N THR A 408 -10.84 17.30 -35.86
CA THR A 408 -11.09 18.25 -34.76
C THR A 408 -11.56 17.49 -33.54
N VAL A 409 -10.82 17.59 -32.45
CA VAL A 409 -11.25 17.08 -31.13
C VAL A 409 -11.75 18.27 -30.32
N ARG A 410 -13.00 18.18 -29.84
CA ARG A 410 -13.60 19.19 -28.97
C ARG A 410 -13.98 18.54 -27.65
N ILE A 411 -13.54 19.16 -26.56
CA ILE A 411 -13.96 18.79 -25.21
C ILE A 411 -14.71 19.98 -24.61
N GLY A 412 -15.84 19.68 -23.98
CA GLY A 412 -16.71 20.67 -23.35
C GLY A 412 -17.49 20.03 -22.20
N GLY A 413 -18.10 20.86 -21.37
CA GLY A 413 -19.05 20.42 -20.36
C GLY A 413 -20.31 19.83 -20.99
N ALA A 414 -21.22 19.34 -20.15
CA ALA A 414 -22.49 18.77 -20.58
C ALA A 414 -23.20 19.67 -21.62
N GLY A 415 -23.66 19.07 -22.73
CA GLY A 415 -24.29 19.79 -23.84
C GLY A 415 -23.36 20.73 -24.62
N GLY A 416 -22.04 20.59 -24.49
CA GLY A 416 -21.06 21.50 -25.08
C GLY A 416 -20.84 22.79 -24.29
N GLY A 417 -21.24 22.81 -23.01
CA GLY A 417 -21.05 23.93 -22.10
C GLY A 417 -19.58 24.21 -21.76
N VAL A 418 -19.35 25.28 -21.00
CA VAL A 418 -18.01 25.64 -20.52
C VAL A 418 -17.57 24.68 -19.43
N ILE A 419 -16.34 24.18 -19.53
CA ILE A 419 -15.70 23.43 -18.44
C ILE A 419 -15.23 24.44 -17.41
N PRO A 420 -15.64 24.33 -16.14
CA PRO A 420 -15.20 25.27 -15.12
C PRO A 420 -13.66 25.24 -14.99
N PRO A 421 -12.96 26.39 -14.96
CA PRO A 421 -11.50 26.41 -14.88
C PRO A 421 -10.93 25.61 -13.70
N GLN A 422 -11.65 25.57 -12.59
CA GLN A 422 -11.29 24.79 -11.40
C GLN A 422 -11.29 23.27 -11.61
N ALA A 423 -11.89 22.77 -12.69
CA ALA A 423 -11.82 21.34 -13.02
C ALA A 423 -10.43 20.93 -13.50
N GLY A 424 -9.58 21.89 -13.92
CA GLY A 424 -8.19 21.63 -14.31
C GLY A 424 -8.05 20.62 -15.44
N LEU A 425 -9.08 20.43 -16.29
CA LEU A 425 -9.07 19.39 -17.32
C LEU A 425 -7.96 19.64 -18.34
N GLN A 426 -7.16 18.62 -18.59
CA GLN A 426 -6.08 18.64 -19.57
C GLN A 426 -6.31 17.57 -20.64
N ILE A 427 -5.73 17.81 -21.82
CA ILE A 427 -5.71 16.86 -22.93
C ILE A 427 -4.27 16.77 -23.39
N ARG A 428 -3.74 15.55 -23.43
CA ARG A 428 -2.49 15.24 -24.09
C ARG A 428 -2.78 14.46 -25.36
N VAL A 429 -2.30 14.96 -26.49
CA VAL A 429 -2.41 14.27 -27.79
C VAL A 429 -1.03 13.73 -28.14
N ILE A 430 -0.94 12.42 -28.30
CA ILE A 430 0.30 11.74 -28.68
C ILE A 430 0.05 11.02 -29.98
N ARG A 431 0.94 11.24 -30.96
CA ARG A 431 0.89 10.52 -32.23
C ARG A 431 1.74 9.25 -32.07
N VAL A 432 1.07 8.11 -32.12
CA VAL A 432 1.70 6.79 -32.23
C VAL A 432 1.76 6.42 -33.72
N GLN A 433 2.86 5.81 -34.19
CA GLN A 433 3.09 5.47 -35.60
C GLN A 433 2.81 4.00 -35.91
#